data_AF-A0A3C1F9B6-F1
#
_entry.id   AF-A0A3C1F9B6-F1
#
_cell.length_a   1.000
_cell.length_b   1.000
_cell.length_c   1.000
_cell.angle_alpha   90.00
_cell.angle_beta   90.00
_cell.angle_gamma   90.00
#
_symmetry.space_group_name_H-M   'P 1'
#
loop_
_entity.id
_entity.type
_entity.pdbx_description
1 polymer ?
#
loop_
_entity_poly.entity_id
_entity_poly.type
_entity_poly.pdbx_seq_one_letter_code
_entity_poly.pdbx_strand_id
1 'polypeptide(L)'
;MNKVVTLLAAALFLGACHCTCTKNPCKTTQKPVQTQAAAKPAPKQEPAKPAKTVVEDKDFTEVAKVNRKADRVVLTYKEPINFRYNSDEIDPASLKPIKQTARALKKYPDHTVRVAGYTDSFGPADYNMDLSQRRAKAVALELVKEGVPAKNVSFIGYGEANPVASNKTREGRAKNRRVELEIK
;
A
#
# COMPACT_ATOMS: atom_id res chain seq x y z
N MET A 1 52.14 50.58 -38.21
CA MET A 1 53.33 49.87 -37.69
C MET A 1 52.85 48.53 -37.15
N ASN A 2 53.23 47.33 -37.58
CA ASN A 2 54.04 46.83 -38.70
C ASN A 2 53.47 45.45 -39.05
N LYS A 3 53.35 45.15 -40.34
CA LYS A 3 52.95 43.85 -40.91
C LYS A 3 54.19 42.97 -41.08
N VAL A 4 54.13 41.66 -40.78
CA VAL A 4 54.99 40.59 -41.38
C VAL A 4 54.28 39.22 -41.18
N VAL A 5 53.59 38.63 -42.18
CA VAL A 5 54.00 37.64 -43.23
C VAL A 5 54.01 36.18 -42.72
N THR A 6 53.08 35.26 -43.07
CA THR A 6 52.78 34.44 -44.30
C THR A 6 53.56 33.10 -44.42
N LEU A 7 52.83 32.03 -44.83
CA LEU A 7 53.20 30.70 -45.41
C LEU A 7 53.54 29.59 -44.40
N LEU A 8 52.99 28.35 -44.48
CA LEU A 8 52.83 27.45 -45.63
C LEU A 8 51.53 26.62 -45.62
N ALA A 9 51.19 26.14 -46.82
CA ALA A 9 50.07 25.27 -47.19
C ALA A 9 50.53 23.85 -47.59
N ALA A 10 49.53 22.98 -47.90
CA ALA A 10 49.55 21.63 -48.51
C ALA A 10 49.70 20.44 -47.52
N ALA A 11 49.02 19.29 -47.64
CA ALA A 11 48.31 18.62 -48.73
C ALA A 11 47.23 17.65 -48.13
N LEU A 12 45.98 17.62 -48.62
CA LEU A 12 45.42 16.64 -49.58
C LEU A 12 45.50 15.16 -49.16
N PHE A 13 44.40 14.63 -48.61
CA PHE A 13 44.03 13.22 -48.76
C PHE A 13 42.51 13.06 -48.98
N LEU A 14 42.21 12.13 -49.88
CA LEU A 14 40.95 11.70 -50.49
C LEU A 14 39.81 11.54 -49.45
N GLY A 15 38.56 11.91 -49.71
CA GLY A 15 37.75 11.48 -50.85
C GLY A 15 36.97 10.22 -50.50
N ALA A 16 35.84 10.35 -49.79
CA ALA A 16 34.77 9.35 -49.77
C ALA A 16 33.42 10.00 -49.41
N CYS A 17 32.51 9.94 -50.38
CA CYS A 17 31.07 10.14 -50.26
C CYS A 17 30.50 9.25 -49.14
N HIS A 18 29.47 9.69 -48.41
CA HIS A 18 28.31 8.87 -48.00
C HIS A 18 27.25 9.76 -47.33
N CYS A 19 26.09 9.86 -47.98
CA CYS A 19 24.81 10.18 -47.35
C CYS A 19 24.60 9.29 -46.12
N THR A 20 24.15 9.84 -45.00
CA THR A 20 23.04 9.23 -44.27
C THR A 20 22.18 10.27 -43.58
N CYS A 21 20.93 10.24 -43.97
CA CYS A 21 19.77 10.84 -43.33
C CYS A 21 19.59 10.20 -41.93
N THR A 22 19.65 10.98 -40.86
CA THR A 22 19.22 10.52 -39.52
C THR A 22 18.13 11.42 -38.98
N LYS A 23 16.91 10.98 -39.30
CA LYS A 23 15.66 11.33 -38.63
C LYS A 23 15.83 11.09 -37.13
N ASN A 24 15.67 12.12 -36.31
CA ASN A 24 15.44 11.95 -34.88
C ASN A 24 14.03 11.35 -34.66
N PRO A 25 13.91 10.20 -33.98
CA PRO A 25 12.63 9.53 -33.81
C PRO A 25 11.83 10.07 -32.62
N CYS A 26 10.54 10.21 -32.90
CA CYS A 26 9.36 9.93 -32.08
C CYS A 26 9.49 9.95 -30.55
N LYS A 27 8.72 10.87 -29.94
CA LYS A 27 8.33 10.87 -28.53
C LYS A 27 7.70 9.53 -28.16
N THR A 28 8.37 8.77 -27.31
CA THR A 28 7.77 7.59 -26.67
C THR A 28 6.94 8.05 -25.47
N THR A 29 5.64 8.21 -25.68
CA THR A 29 4.63 8.08 -24.61
C THR A 29 4.65 6.65 -24.09
N GLN A 30 5.34 6.41 -22.97
CA GLN A 30 5.16 5.19 -22.20
C GLN A 30 4.07 5.40 -21.16
N LYS A 31 2.85 5.03 -21.56
CA LYS A 31 1.79 4.60 -20.66
C LYS A 31 2.30 3.37 -19.88
N PRO A 32 2.21 3.30 -18.54
CA PRO A 32 2.50 2.05 -17.84
C PRO A 32 1.49 0.99 -18.27
N VAL A 33 2.02 -0.01 -18.97
CA VAL A 33 1.33 -1.16 -19.52
C VAL A 33 0.99 -2.11 -18.38
N GLN A 34 -0.31 -2.29 -18.17
CA GLN A 34 -0.87 -3.55 -17.71
C GLN A 34 -0.61 -4.62 -18.77
N THR A 35 -0.06 -5.77 -18.38
CA THR A 35 -0.17 -7.09 -19.06
C THR A 35 0.40 -8.11 -18.06
N GLN A 36 -0.38 -8.82 -17.23
CA GLN A 36 -1.24 -9.98 -17.54
C GLN A 36 -0.54 -11.09 -18.33
N ALA A 37 -0.25 -12.21 -17.66
CA ALA A 37 0.00 -13.50 -18.31
C ALA A 37 -1.01 -14.54 -17.77
N ALA A 38 -1.76 -15.12 -18.71
CA ALA A 38 -2.70 -16.24 -18.60
C ALA A 38 -1.95 -17.60 -18.42
N ALA A 39 -2.49 -18.75 -18.02
CA ALA A 39 -3.78 -19.22 -17.48
C ALA A 39 -3.62 -20.69 -17.00
N LYS A 40 -4.53 -21.19 -16.14
CA LYS A 40 -5.07 -22.57 -16.21
C LYS A 40 -6.50 -22.59 -15.62
N PRO A 41 -7.40 -23.50 -16.07
CA PRO A 41 -8.85 -23.39 -15.94
C PRO A 41 -9.41 -23.52 -14.52
N ALA A 42 -10.59 -22.92 -14.36
CA ALA A 42 -11.45 -22.93 -13.19
C ALA A 42 -11.77 -24.35 -12.66
N PRO A 43 -11.79 -24.54 -11.33
CA PRO A 43 -12.76 -25.43 -10.72
C PRO A 43 -14.12 -24.72 -10.70
N LYS A 44 -15.15 -25.39 -11.23
CA LYS A 44 -16.56 -24.99 -11.13
C LYS A 44 -16.87 -24.59 -9.68
N GLN A 45 -17.28 -23.34 -9.45
CA GLN A 45 -17.92 -22.97 -8.19
C GLN A 45 -19.30 -23.63 -8.16
N GLU A 46 -19.36 -24.76 -7.46
CA GLU A 46 -20.59 -25.26 -6.86
C GLU A 46 -21.14 -24.17 -5.92
N PRO A 47 -22.46 -23.89 -5.94
CA PRO A 47 -23.03 -22.66 -5.39
C PRO A 47 -22.69 -22.46 -3.92
N ALA A 48 -22.08 -21.31 -3.64
CA ALA A 48 -21.70 -20.86 -2.31
C ALA A 48 -22.89 -20.95 -1.35
N LYS A 49 -22.78 -21.86 -0.38
CA LYS A 49 -23.64 -21.93 0.79
C LYS A 49 -23.61 -20.56 1.49
N PRO A 50 -24.75 -20.00 1.92
CA PRO A 50 -24.85 -18.59 2.31
C PRO A 50 -23.98 -18.28 3.53
N ALA A 51 -22.93 -17.49 3.30
CA ALA A 51 -22.02 -16.97 4.31
C ALA A 51 -22.76 -15.97 5.21
N LYS A 52 -23.39 -16.46 6.27
CA LYS A 52 -23.42 -15.70 7.51
C LYS A 52 -21.99 -15.74 8.03
N THR A 53 -21.34 -14.59 8.16
CA THR A 53 -19.96 -14.39 8.63
C THR A 53 -19.78 -14.98 10.03
N VAL A 54 -19.53 -16.30 10.14
CA VAL A 54 -19.19 -16.98 11.40
C VAL A 54 -17.70 -16.78 11.67
N VAL A 55 -17.27 -15.52 11.72
CA VAL A 55 -16.00 -15.17 12.37
C VAL A 55 -16.27 -15.31 13.85
N GLU A 56 -15.62 -16.22 14.58
CA GLU A 56 -15.86 -16.37 16.01
C GLU A 56 -15.13 -15.26 16.78
N ASP A 57 -15.85 -14.53 17.64
CA ASP A 57 -15.28 -13.38 18.36
C ASP A 57 -14.08 -13.79 19.23
N LYS A 58 -14.10 -15.00 19.78
CA LYS A 58 -13.08 -15.55 20.68
C LYS A 58 -11.67 -15.56 20.08
N ASP A 59 -11.55 -15.62 18.75
CA ASP A 59 -10.26 -15.64 18.07
C ASP A 59 -9.59 -14.27 18.01
N PHE A 60 -10.34 -13.19 18.22
CA PHE A 60 -9.86 -11.80 18.11
C PHE A 60 -9.97 -11.01 19.41
N THR A 61 -10.85 -11.42 20.33
CA THR A 61 -11.15 -10.69 21.56
C THR A 61 -9.96 -10.54 22.50
N GLU A 62 -8.89 -11.32 22.37
CA GLU A 62 -7.66 -11.10 23.13
C GLU A 62 -7.00 -9.78 22.72
N VAL A 63 -6.86 -9.53 21.42
CA VAL A 63 -6.05 -8.43 20.85
C VAL A 63 -6.86 -7.25 20.33
N ALA A 64 -8.13 -7.47 19.97
CA ALA A 64 -8.97 -6.48 19.34
C ALA A 64 -10.40 -6.50 19.91
N LYS A 65 -11.03 -5.34 19.86
CA LYS A 65 -12.48 -5.20 20.03
C LYS A 65 -13.15 -5.58 18.71
N VAL A 66 -14.19 -6.39 18.79
CA VAL A 66 -14.95 -6.88 17.63
C VAL A 66 -16.24 -6.06 17.52
N ASN A 67 -16.48 -5.43 16.37
CA ASN A 67 -17.69 -4.67 16.09
C ASN A 67 -18.36 -5.22 14.83
N ARG A 68 -19.48 -5.93 15.01
CA ARG A 68 -20.24 -6.52 13.91
C ARG A 68 -21.14 -5.47 13.26
N LYS A 69 -21.00 -5.31 11.95
CA LYS A 69 -21.87 -4.50 11.09
C LYS A 69 -22.73 -5.44 10.23
N ALA A 70 -23.70 -4.86 9.52
CA ALA A 70 -24.62 -5.62 8.67
C ALA A 70 -23.89 -6.44 7.58
N ASP A 71 -22.78 -5.93 7.05
CA ASP A 71 -22.07 -6.48 5.90
C ASP A 71 -20.61 -6.89 6.18
N ARG A 72 -20.10 -6.62 7.39
CA ARG A 72 -18.69 -6.86 7.74
C ARG A 72 -18.46 -6.92 9.25
N VAL A 73 -17.32 -7.45 9.66
CA VAL A 73 -16.81 -7.40 11.03
C VAL A 73 -15.64 -6.42 11.09
N VAL A 74 -15.72 -5.41 11.95
CA VAL A 74 -14.64 -4.43 12.16
C VAL A 74 -13.89 -4.78 13.44
N LEU A 75 -12.59 -5.04 13.30
CA LEU A 75 -11.68 -5.26 14.41
C LEU A 75 -10.90 -3.97 14.69
N THR A 76 -10.94 -3.51 15.95
CA THR A 76 -10.13 -2.39 16.41
C THR A 76 -9.18 -2.90 17.49
N TYR A 77 -7.88 -2.79 17.28
CA TYR A 77 -6.90 -3.24 18.28
C TYR A 77 -7.12 -2.55 19.63
N LYS A 78 -6.98 -3.30 20.73
CA LYS A 78 -7.14 -2.74 22.09
C LYS A 78 -6.01 -1.76 22.41
N GLU A 79 -4.80 -2.16 22.02
CA GLU A 79 -3.62 -1.31 22.04
C GLU A 79 -3.37 -0.78 20.62
N PRO A 80 -3.01 0.51 20.45
CA PRO A 80 -2.76 1.05 19.13
C PRO A 80 -1.56 0.37 18.47
N ILE A 81 -1.69 0.10 17.16
CA ILE A 81 -0.54 -0.29 16.35
C ILE A 81 0.34 0.94 16.18
N ASN A 82 1.53 0.88 16.78
CA ASN A 82 2.50 1.96 16.76
C ASN A 82 3.49 1.78 15.61
N PHE A 83 4.02 2.92 15.16
CA PHE A 83 5.00 3.03 14.10
C PHE A 83 6.16 3.88 14.60
N ARG A 84 7.34 3.68 14.03
CA ARG A 84 8.48 4.55 14.28
C ARG A 84 8.17 6.00 13.89
N TYR A 85 8.89 6.93 14.52
CA TYR A 85 8.65 8.36 14.35
C TYR A 85 8.66 8.73 12.87
N ASN A 86 7.58 9.40 12.44
CA ASN A 86 7.36 9.83 11.06
C ASN A 86 7.48 8.73 9.98
N SER A 87 7.27 7.47 10.36
CA SER A 87 7.47 6.31 9.49
C SER A 87 6.21 5.44 9.39
N ASP A 88 6.24 4.55 8.40
CA ASP A 88 5.36 3.39 8.21
C ASP A 88 6.01 2.09 8.68
N GLU A 89 7.23 2.15 9.24
CA GLU A 89 7.87 1.04 9.91
C GLU A 89 7.14 0.72 11.23
N ILE A 90 6.58 -0.49 11.30
CA ILE A 90 5.83 -0.98 12.47
C ILE A 90 6.78 -1.13 13.65
N ASP A 91 6.38 -0.61 14.82
CA ASP A 91 7.13 -0.81 16.05
C ASP A 91 7.14 -2.31 16.43
N PRO A 92 8.28 -2.90 16.80
CA PRO A 92 8.36 -4.31 17.20
C PRO A 92 7.34 -4.74 18.26
N ALA A 93 6.99 -3.86 19.20
CA ALA A 93 5.98 -4.14 20.22
C ALA A 93 4.58 -4.37 19.62
N SER A 94 4.30 -3.77 18.46
CA SER A 94 3.04 -3.89 17.74
C SER A 94 2.96 -5.13 16.83
N LEU A 95 4.06 -5.87 16.65
CA LEU A 95 4.05 -7.08 15.83
C LEU A 95 3.26 -8.20 16.49
N LYS A 96 3.39 -8.41 17.81
CA LYS A 96 2.70 -9.49 18.52
C LYS A 96 1.19 -9.54 18.26
N PRO A 97 0.42 -8.44 18.43
CA PRO A 97 -1.02 -8.47 18.14
C PRO A 97 -1.31 -8.72 16.65
N ILE A 98 -0.51 -8.18 15.72
CA ILE A 98 -0.67 -8.43 14.28
C ILE A 98 -0.50 -9.92 13.96
N LYS A 99 0.51 -10.58 14.54
CA LYS A 99 0.73 -12.03 14.36
C LYS A 99 -0.40 -12.87 14.94
N GLN A 100 -0.94 -12.49 16.10
CA GLN A 100 -2.12 -13.15 16.68
C GLN A 100 -3.33 -13.01 15.76
N THR A 101 -3.56 -11.82 15.21
CA THR A 101 -4.64 -11.59 14.23
C THR A 101 -4.43 -12.40 12.95
N ALA A 102 -3.21 -12.48 12.41
CA ALA A 102 -2.91 -13.28 11.23
C ALA A 102 -3.20 -14.78 11.46
N ARG A 103 -2.87 -15.31 12.66
CA ARG A 103 -3.22 -16.69 13.03
C ARG A 103 -4.72 -16.92 13.05
N ALA A 104 -5.49 -15.98 13.57
CA ALA A 104 -6.95 -16.05 13.57
C ALA A 104 -7.52 -15.98 12.13
N LEU A 105 -7.06 -15.03 11.32
CA LEU A 105 -7.51 -14.84 9.93
C LEU A 105 -7.28 -16.10 9.05
N LYS A 106 -6.22 -16.86 9.30
CA LYS A 106 -5.95 -18.12 8.56
C LYS A 106 -7.01 -19.20 8.78
N LYS A 107 -7.81 -19.13 9.85
CA LYS A 107 -8.95 -20.03 10.08
C LYS A 107 -10.14 -19.73 9.17
N TYR A 108 -10.14 -18.56 8.53
CA TYR A 108 -11.23 -17.99 7.74
C TYR A 108 -10.79 -17.74 6.29
N PRO A 109 -10.39 -18.77 5.52
CA PRO A 109 -9.75 -18.61 4.21
C PRO A 109 -10.68 -18.05 3.12
N ASP A 110 -12.00 -18.13 3.30
CA ASP A 110 -13.01 -17.61 2.37
C ASP A 110 -13.33 -16.13 2.60
N HIS A 111 -12.80 -15.54 3.67
CA HIS A 111 -13.02 -14.14 4.01
C HIS A 111 -11.91 -13.25 3.47
N THR A 112 -12.30 -12.02 3.13
CA THR A 112 -11.36 -10.97 2.75
C THR A 112 -11.20 -9.99 3.89
N VAL A 113 -9.99 -9.50 4.08
CA VAL A 113 -9.65 -8.49 5.09
C VAL A 113 -9.15 -7.23 4.39
N ARG A 114 -9.71 -6.09 4.81
CA ARG A 114 -9.25 -4.76 4.43
C ARG A 114 -8.64 -4.06 5.64
N VAL A 115 -7.36 -3.72 5.53
CA VAL A 115 -6.65 -2.93 6.53
C VAL A 115 -6.96 -1.45 6.30
N ALA A 116 -7.57 -0.80 7.28
CA ALA A 116 -7.97 0.60 7.23
C ALA A 116 -7.08 1.44 8.16
N GLY A 117 -6.30 2.36 7.60
CA GLY A 117 -5.45 3.28 8.36
C GLY A 117 -6.11 4.64 8.56
N TYR A 118 -5.97 5.20 9.76
CA TYR A 118 -6.48 6.52 10.13
C TYR A 118 -5.44 7.36 10.87
N THR A 119 -5.53 8.68 10.74
CA THR A 119 -4.75 9.67 11.49
C THR A 119 -5.64 10.49 12.41
N ASP A 120 -5.02 11.37 13.21
CA ASP A 120 -5.74 12.52 13.75
C ASP A 120 -5.80 13.64 12.70
N SER A 121 -6.42 14.77 13.06
CA SER A 121 -6.55 15.92 12.16
C SER A 121 -5.41 16.93 12.27
N PHE A 122 -4.25 16.53 12.79
CA PHE A 122 -3.11 17.43 12.89
C PHE A 122 -2.24 17.32 11.64
N GLY A 123 -1.90 18.47 11.04
CA GLY A 123 -1.11 18.55 9.82
C GLY A 123 -1.95 18.55 8.53
N PRO A 124 -1.29 18.61 7.35
CA PRO A 124 -1.97 18.70 6.07
C PRO A 124 -2.79 17.44 5.74
N ALA A 125 -3.98 17.61 5.16
CA ALA A 125 -4.86 16.51 4.81
C ALA A 125 -4.22 15.50 3.84
N ASP A 126 -3.54 15.98 2.79
CA ASP A 126 -2.86 15.12 1.81
C ASP A 126 -1.73 14.31 2.45
N TYR A 127 -1.01 14.92 3.40
CA TYR A 127 0.03 14.25 4.16
C TYR A 127 -0.55 13.13 5.03
N ASN A 128 -1.64 13.41 5.73
CA ASN A 128 -2.35 12.44 6.55
C ASN A 128 -2.92 11.29 5.71
N MET A 129 -3.41 11.59 4.52
CA MET A 129 -3.88 10.59 3.57
C MET A 129 -2.75 9.64 3.16
N ASP A 130 -1.62 10.15 2.68
CA ASP A 130 -0.45 9.33 2.33
C ASP A 130 0.05 8.50 3.52
N LEU A 131 0.21 9.14 4.68
CA LEU A 131 0.72 8.48 5.89
C LEU A 131 -0.20 7.32 6.31
N SER A 132 -1.51 7.54 6.29
CA SER A 132 -2.49 6.49 6.63
C SER A 132 -2.44 5.33 5.64
N GLN A 133 -2.28 5.62 4.34
CA GLN A 133 -2.19 4.61 3.27
C GLN A 133 -0.93 3.76 3.43
N ARG A 134 0.23 4.39 3.68
CA ARG A 134 1.51 3.69 3.88
C ARG A 134 1.49 2.80 5.11
N ARG A 135 0.94 3.28 6.22
CA ARG A 135 0.77 2.50 7.46
C ARG A 135 -0.18 1.31 7.30
N ALA A 136 -1.31 1.52 6.62
CA ALA A 136 -2.23 0.43 6.31
C ALA A 136 -1.56 -0.62 5.42
N LYS A 137 -0.79 -0.19 4.43
CA LYS A 137 0.01 -1.07 3.56
C LYS A 137 1.03 -1.88 4.37
N ALA A 138 1.77 -1.25 5.28
CA ALA A 138 2.76 -1.94 6.11
C ALA A 138 2.13 -3.07 6.93
N VAL A 139 0.99 -2.80 7.57
CA VAL A 139 0.26 -3.82 8.35
C VAL A 139 -0.28 -4.93 7.44
N ALA A 140 -0.82 -4.59 6.26
CA ALA A 140 -1.26 -5.58 5.28
C ALA A 140 -0.12 -6.50 4.83
N LEU A 141 1.06 -5.94 4.56
CA LEU A 141 2.25 -6.73 4.19
C LEU A 141 2.70 -7.65 5.33
N GLU A 142 2.65 -7.19 6.58
CA GLU A 142 2.97 -8.03 7.73
C GLU A 142 1.95 -9.18 7.90
N LEU A 143 0.65 -8.94 7.68
CA LEU A 143 -0.35 -10.02 7.67
C LEU A 143 -0.06 -11.07 6.59
N VAL A 144 0.31 -10.64 5.38
CA VAL A 144 0.67 -11.54 4.28
C VAL A 144 1.93 -12.34 4.62
N LYS A 145 2.95 -11.69 5.18
CA LYS A 145 4.19 -12.32 5.63
C LYS A 145 3.94 -13.38 6.72
N GLU A 146 2.95 -13.18 7.57
CA GLU A 146 2.52 -14.14 8.60
C GLU A 146 1.61 -15.27 8.05
N GLY A 147 1.39 -15.28 6.73
CA GLY A 147 0.78 -16.37 5.98
C GLY A 147 -0.69 -16.17 5.62
N VAL A 148 -1.25 -14.96 5.76
CA VAL A 148 -2.58 -14.66 5.21
C VAL A 148 -2.47 -14.58 3.68
N PRO A 149 -3.31 -15.27 2.89
CA PRO A 149 -3.22 -15.22 1.43
C PRO A 149 -3.31 -13.79 0.91
N ALA A 150 -2.36 -13.35 0.08
CA ALA A 150 -2.32 -11.98 -0.44
C ALA A 150 -3.60 -11.56 -1.17
N LYS A 151 -4.25 -12.50 -1.86
CA LYS A 151 -5.55 -12.28 -2.53
C LYS A 151 -6.69 -11.90 -1.58
N ASN A 152 -6.57 -12.25 -0.29
CA ASN A 152 -7.55 -11.95 0.74
C ASN A 152 -7.23 -10.65 1.47
N VAL A 153 -6.06 -10.04 1.27
CA VAL A 153 -5.62 -8.84 2.01
C VAL A 153 -5.64 -7.63 1.08
N SER A 154 -6.35 -6.59 1.49
CA SER A 154 -6.33 -5.26 0.87
C SER A 154 -6.03 -4.20 1.91
N PHE A 155 -5.67 -2.99 1.47
CA PHE A 155 -5.39 -1.86 2.36
C PHE A 155 -5.96 -0.56 1.81
N ILE A 156 -6.32 0.34 2.71
CA ILE A 156 -6.81 1.68 2.40
C ILE A 156 -6.44 2.65 3.54
N GLY A 157 -5.99 3.84 3.18
CA GLY A 157 -5.83 4.98 4.05
C GLY A 157 -7.06 5.88 3.96
N TYR A 158 -7.53 6.36 5.10
CA TYR A 158 -8.63 7.31 5.18
C TYR A 158 -8.18 8.69 5.66
N GLY A 159 -6.90 8.87 5.97
CA GLY A 159 -6.38 10.08 6.62
C GLY A 159 -7.15 10.37 7.91
N GLU A 160 -7.62 11.61 8.05
CA GLU A 160 -8.36 12.09 9.22
C GLU A 160 -9.87 11.79 9.18
N ALA A 161 -10.36 11.14 8.12
CA ALA A 161 -11.79 10.85 7.97
C ALA A 161 -12.27 9.83 9.02
N ASN A 162 -13.58 9.86 9.30
CA ASN A 162 -14.24 8.95 10.26
C ASN A 162 -13.56 8.93 11.65
N PRO A 163 -13.47 10.09 12.34
CA PRO A 163 -12.91 10.15 13.68
C PRO A 163 -13.80 9.39 14.68
N VAL A 164 -13.17 8.64 15.57
CA VAL A 164 -13.86 7.88 16.64
C VAL A 164 -13.90 8.64 17.97
N ALA A 165 -13.15 9.74 18.05
CA ALA A 165 -13.13 10.65 19.18
C ALA A 165 -12.83 12.10 18.71
N SER A 166 -13.01 13.06 19.62
CA SER A 166 -12.76 14.47 19.33
C SER A 166 -11.30 14.74 18.98
N ASN A 167 -11.02 15.35 17.83
CA ASN A 167 -9.67 15.82 17.49
C ASN A 167 -9.21 17.04 18.33
N LYS A 168 -10.12 17.66 19.09
CA LYS A 168 -9.80 18.81 19.94
C LYS A 168 -8.97 18.43 21.17
N THR A 169 -9.09 17.20 21.67
CA THR A 169 -8.37 16.74 22.86
C THR A 169 -7.18 15.84 22.49
N ARG A 170 -6.14 15.82 23.33
CA ARG A 170 -4.97 14.97 23.11
C ARG A 170 -5.35 13.49 23.11
N GLU A 171 -6.24 13.12 24.02
CA GLU A 171 -6.75 11.76 24.23
C GLU A 171 -7.59 11.32 23.02
N GLY A 172 -8.42 12.21 22.48
CA GLY A 172 -9.24 11.90 21.31
C GLY A 172 -8.40 11.74 20.04
N ARG A 173 -7.40 12.61 19.83
CA ARG A 173 -6.42 12.42 18.74
C ARG A 173 -5.67 11.08 18.85
N ALA A 174 -5.28 10.69 20.07
CA ALA A 174 -4.64 9.39 20.28
C ALA A 174 -5.53 8.20 19.88
N LYS A 175 -6.85 8.28 20.12
CA LYS A 175 -7.81 7.27 19.67
C LYS A 175 -8.02 7.27 18.16
N ASN A 176 -7.89 8.42 17.49
CA ASN A 176 -8.10 8.53 16.05
C ASN A 176 -6.92 7.97 15.23
N ARG A 177 -5.69 8.07 15.75
CA ARG A 177 -4.49 7.42 15.19
C ARG A 177 -4.56 5.90 15.39
N ARG A 178 -5.25 5.21 14.50
CA ARG A 178 -5.58 3.78 14.65
C ARG A 178 -5.52 3.03 13.34
N VAL A 179 -5.48 1.72 13.45
CA VAL A 179 -5.66 0.78 12.35
C VAL A 179 -6.84 -0.13 12.69
N GLU A 180 -7.74 -0.31 11.73
CA GLU A 180 -8.86 -1.22 11.80
C GLU A 180 -8.70 -2.33 10.76
N LEU A 181 -9.26 -3.50 11.05
CA LEU A 181 -9.39 -4.57 10.07
C LEU A 181 -10.87 -4.80 9.78
N GLU A 182 -11.25 -4.67 8.53
CA GLU A 182 -12.61 -4.92 8.09
C GLU A 182 -12.66 -6.27 7.38
N ILE A 183 -13.33 -7.24 7.99
CA ILE A 183 -13.47 -8.60 7.47
C ILE A 183 -14.84 -8.72 6.79
N LYS A 184 -14.85 -9.14 5.53
CA LYS A 184 -16.05 -9.43 4.75
C LYS A 184 -16.11 -10.92 4.45
#